data_AF-A0AAW2A9Q5-F1
#
_entry.id   AF-A0AAW2A9Q5-F1
#
_cell.length_a   1.000
_cell.length_b   1.000
_cell.length_c   1.000
_cell.angle_alpha   90.00
_cell.angle_beta   90.00
_cell.angle_gamma   90.00
#
_symmetry.space_group_name_H-M   'P 1'
#
loop_
_entity.id
_entity.type
_entity.pdbx_description
1 polymer ?
#
loop_
_entity_poly.entity_id
_entity_poly.type
_entity_poly.pdbx_seq_one_letter_code
_entity_poly.pdbx_strand_id
1 'polypeptide(L)'
;MQKKVLFFPGRICVMFRKGPLGFLLQEPSKEARRIKDDPTLQDKSAPMREDIVRQNALTVVRQRGGDVSDRKEVLGDYILQFGKYKGKPFRWLLENDVGYTMYLIKNLQKEEASGIPMAEGHSKDSLLSFVNYALSFEEIQSLLTYEASGEGVVAASSEDDQLVGFGSRAKNTWKEIWDSRADGYADFIMRKSCVPGTRMYKLQQYLRKRQQSASASTPVASRAPAKPLVMDDDEELERAMLNISPSKLQVQSFAVPAAVAVAAIPGVSPGAKTGF
;
A
#
# COMPACT_ATOMS: atom_id res chain seq x y z
N MET A 1 19.25 39.94 19.68
CA MET A 1 18.21 38.88 19.83
C MET A 1 18.89 37.55 20.08
N GLN A 2 18.84 37.03 21.31
CA GLN A 2 19.28 35.65 21.57
C GLN A 2 18.21 34.70 21.04
N LYS A 3 18.53 33.89 20.01
CA LYS A 3 17.65 32.80 19.58
C LYS A 3 17.66 31.76 20.71
N LYS A 4 16.55 31.65 21.46
CA LYS A 4 16.34 30.52 22.37
C LYS A 4 16.35 29.25 21.53
N VAL A 5 17.40 28.45 21.65
CA VAL A 5 17.45 27.11 21.05
C VAL A 5 16.56 26.23 21.93
N LEU A 6 15.36 25.92 21.43
CA LEU A 6 14.48 24.96 22.08
C LEU A 6 15.08 23.56 21.87
N PHE A 7 15.37 22.86 22.97
CA PHE A 7 15.92 21.52 22.96
C PHE A 7 14.81 20.50 23.16
N PHE A 8 14.65 19.58 22.21
CA PHE A 8 13.65 18.53 22.23
C PHE A 8 14.35 17.16 22.28
N PRO A 9 14.61 16.60 23.48
CA PRO A 9 15.37 15.36 23.63
C PRO A 9 14.67 14.13 23.02
N GLY A 10 13.34 14.21 22.86
CA GLY A 10 12.52 13.14 22.29
C GLY A 10 12.22 13.28 20.82
N ARG A 11 12.88 14.21 20.12
CA ARG A 11 12.65 14.41 18.69
C ARG A 11 13.09 13.18 17.91
N ILE A 12 12.24 12.74 16.98
CA ILE A 12 12.52 11.60 16.11
C ILE A 12 12.34 11.97 14.63
N CYS A 13 13.10 11.30 13.77
CA CYS A 13 13.03 11.45 12.32
C CYS A 13 12.68 10.11 11.67
N VAL A 14 12.23 10.17 10.41
CA VAL A 14 11.97 8.95 9.63
C VAL A 14 13.30 8.33 9.23
N MET A 15 13.47 7.04 9.55
CA MET A 15 14.66 6.28 9.18
C MET A 15 14.39 5.36 8.00
N PHE A 16 14.51 5.91 6.78
CA PHE A 16 14.31 5.12 5.57
C PHE A 16 15.28 3.95 5.44
N ARG A 17 14.74 2.77 5.08
CA ARG A 17 15.57 1.62 4.72
C ARG A 17 16.20 1.84 3.35
N LYS A 18 17.52 1.75 3.30
CA LYS A 18 18.32 1.93 2.09
C LYS A 18 19.12 0.65 1.78
N GLY A 19 19.27 0.34 0.50
CA GLY A 19 20.10 -0.76 0.02
C GLY A 19 21.60 -0.41 0.05
N PRO A 20 22.48 -1.33 -0.35
CA PRO A 20 23.94 -1.10 -0.37
C PRO A 20 24.38 0.10 -1.21
N LEU A 21 23.57 0.48 -2.21
CA LEU A 21 23.81 1.61 -3.11
C LEU A 21 23.16 2.92 -2.61
N GLY A 22 22.57 2.94 -1.42
CA GLY A 22 21.93 4.12 -0.84
C GLY A 22 20.49 4.40 -1.34
N PHE A 23 20.00 3.66 -2.33
CA PHE A 23 18.61 3.77 -2.80
C PHE A 23 17.60 3.21 -1.80
N LEU A 24 16.40 3.77 -1.79
CA LEU A 24 15.29 3.30 -0.95
C LEU A 24 14.94 1.84 -1.26
N LEU A 25 14.79 1.03 -0.21
CA LEU A 25 14.25 -0.32 -0.33
C LEU A 25 12.73 -0.26 -0.38
N GLN A 26 12.17 -0.57 -1.54
CA GLN A 26 10.72 -0.66 -1.72
C GLN A 26 10.13 -1.95 -1.13
N GLU A 27 10.91 -3.02 -1.06
CA GLU A 27 10.47 -4.31 -0.52
C GLU A 27 10.05 -4.19 0.95
N PRO A 28 8.90 -4.78 1.36
CA PRO A 28 8.44 -4.71 2.74
C PRO A 28 9.48 -5.27 3.73
N SER A 29 9.51 -4.74 4.94
CA SER A 29 10.34 -5.26 6.03
C SER A 29 9.86 -6.64 6.49
N LYS A 30 10.66 -7.32 7.33
CA LYS A 30 10.20 -8.58 7.94
C LYS A 30 8.94 -8.36 8.77
N GLU A 31 8.81 -7.21 9.44
CA GLU A 31 7.63 -6.87 10.23
C GLU A 31 6.43 -6.56 9.33
N ALA A 32 6.63 -5.79 8.27
CA ALA A 32 5.58 -5.48 7.30
C ALA A 32 5.11 -6.72 6.53
N ARG A 33 6.01 -7.67 6.23
CA ARG A 33 5.63 -8.97 5.66
C ARG A 33 4.75 -9.78 6.62
N ARG A 34 5.10 -9.87 7.91
CA ARG A 34 4.26 -10.61 8.88
C ARG A 34 2.81 -10.12 8.91
N ILE A 35 2.59 -8.81 8.91
CA ILE A 35 1.23 -8.23 8.91
C ILE A 35 0.53 -8.44 7.55
N LYS A 36 1.29 -8.42 6.45
CA LYS A 36 0.78 -8.71 5.11
C LYS A 36 0.33 -10.17 5.00
N ASP A 37 1.17 -11.09 5.48
CA ASP A 37 1.00 -12.54 5.31
C ASP A 37 -0.01 -13.13 6.32
N ASP A 38 -0.28 -12.43 7.44
CA ASP A 38 -1.26 -12.81 8.45
C ASP A 38 -2.33 -11.71 8.63
N PRO A 39 -3.48 -11.83 7.94
CA PRO A 39 -4.59 -10.88 8.06
C PRO A 39 -5.20 -10.76 9.46
N THR A 40 -4.94 -11.70 10.38
CA THR A 40 -5.43 -11.61 11.76
C THR A 40 -4.71 -10.52 12.56
N LEU A 41 -3.54 -10.09 12.09
CA LEU A 41 -2.76 -8.99 12.69
C LEU A 41 -3.21 -7.60 12.21
N GLN A 42 -4.15 -7.53 11.25
CA GLN A 42 -4.64 -6.27 10.71
C GLN A 42 -5.77 -5.70 11.56
N ASP A 43 -5.70 -4.39 11.83
CA ASP A 43 -6.74 -3.69 12.58
C ASP A 43 -8.01 -3.52 11.71
N LYS A 44 -9.12 -4.08 12.17
CA LYS A 44 -10.44 -4.04 11.52
C LYS A 44 -11.42 -3.07 12.17
N SER A 45 -10.96 -2.25 13.13
CA SER A 45 -11.78 -1.23 13.77
C SER A 45 -12.31 -0.20 12.77
N ALA A 46 -13.30 0.61 13.17
CA ALA A 46 -13.76 1.72 12.36
C ALA A 46 -12.68 2.84 12.28
N PRO A 47 -12.53 3.55 11.15
CA PRO A 47 -11.63 4.70 11.05
C PRO A 47 -12.01 5.80 12.04
N MET A 48 -11.01 6.34 12.74
CA MET A 48 -11.17 7.46 13.67
C MET A 48 -11.15 8.79 12.91
N ARG A 49 -11.87 9.79 13.43
CA ARG A 49 -11.82 11.16 12.93
C ARG A 49 -10.42 11.78 13.05
N GLU A 50 -10.07 12.63 12.11
CA GLU A 50 -8.74 13.26 12.03
C GLU A 50 -8.38 14.06 13.31
N ASP A 51 -9.33 14.78 13.90
CA ASP A 51 -9.11 15.57 15.12
C ASP A 51 -8.70 14.70 16.32
N ILE A 52 -9.27 13.50 16.42
CA ILE A 52 -8.89 12.53 17.45
C ILE A 52 -7.50 11.96 17.18
N VAL A 53 -7.21 11.58 15.92
CA VAL A 53 -5.88 11.08 15.52
C VAL A 53 -4.80 12.13 15.82
N ARG A 54 -5.09 13.40 15.51
CA ARG A 54 -4.20 14.53 15.80
C ARG A 54 -3.95 14.72 17.28
N GLN A 55 -4.99 14.70 18.11
CA GLN A 55 -4.87 14.88 19.55
C GLN A 55 -4.06 13.76 20.19
N ASN A 56 -4.24 12.52 19.73
CA ASN A 56 -3.45 11.36 20.15
C ASN A 56 -1.97 11.54 19.78
N ALA A 57 -1.68 11.92 18.53
CA ALA A 57 -0.32 12.17 18.07
C ALA A 57 0.38 13.28 18.88
N LEU A 58 -0.30 14.42 19.13
CA LEU A 58 0.23 15.51 19.96
C LEU A 58 0.56 15.04 21.38
N THR A 59 -0.29 14.18 21.95
CA THR A 59 -0.07 13.62 23.28
C THR A 59 1.17 12.73 23.31
N VAL A 60 1.32 11.85 22.31
CA VAL A 60 2.50 10.96 22.18
C VAL A 60 3.78 11.76 21.99
N VAL A 61 3.79 12.74 21.08
CA VAL A 61 4.95 13.61 20.81
C VAL A 61 5.36 14.36 22.08
N ARG A 62 4.38 14.92 22.81
CA ARG A 62 4.64 15.61 24.08
C ARG A 62 5.21 14.68 25.14
N GLN A 63 4.62 13.48 25.30
CA GLN A 63 5.05 12.51 26.31
C GLN A 63 6.48 12.03 26.10
N ARG A 64 6.93 11.87 24.85
CA ARG A 64 8.32 11.52 24.56
C ARG A 64 9.31 12.69 24.69
N GLY A 65 8.82 13.93 24.79
CA GLY A 65 9.66 15.14 24.78
C GLY A 65 10.05 15.64 23.38
N GLY A 66 9.21 15.37 22.38
CA GLY A 66 9.35 15.84 21.01
C GLY A 66 8.80 17.25 20.78
N ASP A 67 8.95 17.76 19.57
CA ASP A 67 8.50 19.10 19.17
C ASP A 67 7.08 19.06 18.60
N VAL A 68 6.09 19.44 19.42
CA VAL A 68 4.69 19.54 18.99
C VAL A 68 4.41 20.69 18.01
N SER A 69 5.37 21.63 17.85
CA SER A 69 5.28 22.69 16.86
C SER A 69 5.79 22.25 15.49
N ASP A 70 6.61 21.19 15.43
CA ASP A 70 7.03 20.56 14.18
C ASP A 70 5.90 19.69 13.62
N ARG A 71 5.21 20.22 12.60
CA ARG A 71 4.13 19.51 11.90
C ARG A 71 4.57 18.16 11.37
N LYS A 72 5.80 18.01 10.86
CA LYS A 72 6.28 16.73 10.33
C LYS A 72 6.47 15.72 11.44
N GLU A 73 7.00 16.15 12.59
CA GLU A 73 7.13 15.26 13.75
C GLU A 73 5.77 14.75 14.22
N VAL A 74 4.78 15.66 14.35
CA VAL A 74 3.41 15.29 14.76
C VAL A 74 2.73 14.36 13.75
N LEU A 75 2.83 14.65 12.45
CA LEU A 75 2.29 13.79 11.40
C LEU A 75 2.91 12.40 11.40
N GLY A 76 4.20 12.28 11.75
CA GLY A 76 4.85 10.98 11.88
C GLY A 76 4.19 10.05 12.89
N ASP A 77 3.48 10.60 13.89
CA ASP A 77 2.73 9.86 14.92
C ASP A 77 1.22 9.76 14.66
N TYR A 78 0.74 10.28 13.52
CA TYR A 78 -0.61 9.97 13.08
C TYR A 78 -0.73 8.47 12.83
N ILE A 79 -1.74 7.85 13.40
CA ILE A 79 -2.03 6.44 13.18
C ILE A 79 -2.80 6.29 11.86
N LEU A 80 -2.33 5.40 10.99
CA LEU A 80 -3.02 5.01 9.76
C LEU A 80 -4.43 4.54 10.08
N GLN A 81 -5.42 5.15 9.43
CA GLN A 81 -6.84 4.78 9.56
C GLN A 81 -7.35 3.91 8.41
N PHE A 82 -6.45 3.46 7.53
CA PHE A 82 -6.77 2.73 6.30
C PHE A 82 -5.76 1.60 6.02
N GLY A 83 -6.17 0.69 5.13
CA GLY A 83 -5.30 -0.34 4.54
C GLY A 83 -4.80 -1.40 5.52
N LYS A 84 -3.97 -2.31 5.02
CA LYS A 84 -3.42 -3.46 5.76
C LYS A 84 -2.53 -3.08 6.96
N TYR A 85 -2.02 -1.86 6.98
CA TYR A 85 -1.17 -1.33 8.06
C TYR A 85 -1.91 -0.37 8.99
N LYS A 86 -3.26 -0.38 8.95
CA LYS A 86 -4.09 0.36 9.91
C LYS A 86 -3.62 0.07 11.35
N GLY A 87 -3.58 1.12 12.17
CA GLY A 87 -3.07 1.04 13.54
C GLY A 87 -1.56 1.30 13.68
N LYS A 88 -0.80 1.39 12.58
CA LYS A 88 0.61 1.80 12.60
C LYS A 88 0.76 3.31 12.40
N PRO A 89 1.78 3.96 12.98
CA PRO A 89 2.02 5.38 12.74
C PRO A 89 2.53 5.61 11.31
N PHE A 90 2.28 6.79 10.75
CA PHE A 90 2.71 7.16 9.39
C PHE A 90 4.21 6.95 9.19
N ARG A 91 5.01 7.32 10.19
CA ARG A 91 6.46 7.08 10.20
C ARG A 91 6.80 5.61 9.99
N TRP A 92 6.12 4.71 10.70
CA TRP A 92 6.40 3.28 10.61
C TRP A 92 6.21 2.77 9.17
N LEU A 93 5.20 3.25 8.44
CA LEU A 93 4.99 2.83 7.06
C LEU A 93 6.14 3.28 6.13
N LEU A 94 6.62 4.52 6.24
CA LEU A 94 7.78 4.98 5.48
C LEU A 94 9.06 4.20 5.78
N GLU A 95 9.22 3.75 7.03
CA GLU A 95 10.37 2.95 7.45
C GLU A 95 10.27 1.49 6.99
N ASN A 96 9.06 0.94 6.89
CA ASN A 96 8.83 -0.49 6.74
C ASN A 96 8.32 -0.95 5.38
N ASP A 97 7.67 -0.09 4.59
CA ASP A 97 7.15 -0.45 3.27
C ASP A 97 6.99 0.78 2.36
N VAL A 98 8.13 1.23 1.79
CA VAL A 98 8.16 2.32 0.82
C VAL A 98 7.43 1.91 -0.47
N GLY A 99 7.46 0.64 -0.87
CA GLY A 99 6.74 0.17 -2.06
C GLY A 99 5.24 0.39 -1.94
N TYR A 100 4.65 0.08 -0.78
CA TYR A 100 3.25 0.38 -0.53
C TYR A 100 2.97 1.89 -0.49
N THR A 101 3.89 2.69 0.05
CA THR A 101 3.79 4.16 0.00
C THR A 101 3.72 4.67 -1.44
N MET A 102 4.61 4.19 -2.31
CA MET A 102 4.65 4.56 -3.73
C MET A 102 3.38 4.14 -4.46
N TYR A 103 2.87 2.94 -4.17
CA TYR A 103 1.60 2.46 -4.68
C TYR A 103 0.44 3.40 -4.31
N LEU A 104 0.34 3.80 -3.04
CA LEU A 104 -0.73 4.69 -2.56
C LEU A 104 -0.69 6.06 -3.25
N ILE A 105 0.50 6.65 -3.40
CA ILE A 105 0.67 7.95 -4.07
C ILE A 105 0.23 7.85 -5.54
N LYS A 106 0.70 6.84 -6.27
CA LYS A 106 0.36 6.65 -7.68
C LYS A 106 -1.13 6.35 -7.89
N ASN A 107 -1.72 5.54 -7.02
CA ASN A 107 -3.14 5.22 -7.11
C ASN A 107 -4.00 6.47 -6.87
N LEU A 108 -3.65 7.30 -5.89
CA LEU A 108 -4.35 8.56 -5.63
C LEU A 108 -4.24 9.52 -6.83
N GLN A 109 -3.04 9.69 -7.40
CA GLN A 109 -2.84 10.52 -8.60
C GLN A 109 -3.65 10.02 -9.81
N LYS A 110 -3.76 8.70 -9.97
CA LYS A 110 -4.57 8.09 -11.03
C LYS A 110 -6.07 8.36 -10.82
N GLU A 111 -6.56 8.28 -9.58
CA GLU A 111 -7.93 8.60 -9.22
C GLU A 111 -8.26 10.08 -9.51
N GLU A 112 -7.37 11.00 -9.13
CA GLU A 112 -7.46 12.43 -9.43
C GLU A 112 -7.50 12.71 -10.94
N ALA A 113 -6.59 12.09 -11.70
CA ALA A 113 -6.52 12.25 -13.16
C ALA A 113 -7.76 11.68 -13.89
N SER A 114 -8.41 10.67 -13.30
CA SER A 114 -9.61 10.06 -13.86
C SER A 114 -10.89 10.85 -13.56
N GLY A 115 -10.81 11.91 -12.75
CA GLY A 115 -11.95 12.74 -12.37
C GLY A 115 -13.03 11.99 -11.60
N ILE A 116 -12.69 10.83 -11.01
CA ILE A 116 -13.62 10.04 -10.21
C ILE A 116 -13.90 10.83 -8.93
N PRO A 117 -15.18 11.07 -8.56
CA PRO A 117 -15.52 11.75 -7.32
C PRO A 117 -14.91 11.02 -6.14
N MET A 118 -14.09 11.72 -5.36
CA MET A 118 -13.41 11.17 -4.20
C MET A 118 -14.46 10.72 -3.19
N ALA A 119 -14.46 9.44 -2.82
CA ALA A 119 -15.28 8.95 -1.72
C ALA A 119 -14.89 9.66 -0.41
N GLU A 120 -15.85 10.27 0.25
CA GLU A 120 -15.66 11.00 1.51
C GLU A 120 -15.58 10.04 2.71
N GLY A 121 -14.70 10.33 3.66
CA GLY A 121 -14.61 9.58 4.92
C GLY A 121 -13.23 9.62 5.58
N HIS A 122 -13.17 9.27 6.86
CA HIS A 122 -11.96 9.43 7.66
C HIS A 122 -10.76 8.59 7.17
N SER A 123 -11.01 7.44 6.54
CA SER A 123 -9.95 6.68 5.86
C SER A 123 -9.30 7.47 4.74
N LYS A 124 -10.11 8.20 3.95
CA LYS A 124 -9.63 9.04 2.85
C LYS A 124 -8.89 10.26 3.39
N ASP A 125 -9.40 10.92 4.44
CA ASP A 125 -8.72 12.03 5.11
C ASP A 125 -7.34 11.61 5.64
N SER A 126 -7.27 10.41 6.23
CA SER A 126 -6.01 9.81 6.67
C SER A 126 -5.07 9.49 5.50
N LEU A 127 -5.58 9.01 4.37
CA LEU A 127 -4.78 8.74 3.16
C LEU A 127 -4.18 10.04 2.60
N LEU A 128 -4.99 11.10 2.46
CA LEU A 128 -4.53 12.41 2.00
C LEU A 128 -3.47 13.00 2.95
N SER A 129 -3.70 12.89 4.26
CA SER A 129 -2.73 13.32 5.28
C SER A 129 -1.42 12.53 5.18
N PHE A 130 -1.50 11.22 4.97
CA PHE A 130 -0.33 10.36 4.80
C PHE A 130 0.45 10.70 3.52
N VAL A 131 -0.24 10.87 2.39
CA VAL A 131 0.41 11.24 1.12
C VAL A 131 1.10 12.60 1.24
N ASN A 132 0.44 13.61 1.81
CA ASN A 132 1.05 14.91 2.09
C ASN A 132 2.29 14.81 3.00
N TYR A 133 2.23 13.94 4.01
CA TYR A 133 3.37 13.66 4.87
C TYR A 133 4.53 12.98 4.11
N ALA A 134 4.25 11.93 3.35
CA ALA A 134 5.24 11.19 2.56
C ALA A 134 5.92 12.09 1.51
N LEU A 135 5.15 12.92 0.82
CA LEU A 135 5.65 13.88 -0.18
C LEU A 135 6.50 15.01 0.44
N SER A 136 6.50 15.16 1.77
CA SER A 136 7.36 16.14 2.45
C SER A 136 8.83 15.67 2.60
N PHE A 137 9.14 14.44 2.19
CA PHE A 137 10.48 13.86 2.22
C PHE A 137 11.12 13.86 0.82
N GLU A 138 12.34 14.38 0.75
CA GLU A 138 13.11 14.44 -0.50
C GLU A 138 13.41 13.04 -1.05
N GLU A 139 13.58 12.03 -0.19
CA GLU A 139 13.82 10.66 -0.62
C GLU A 139 12.64 10.06 -1.40
N ILE A 140 11.40 10.39 -1.00
CA ILE A 140 10.18 9.95 -1.70
C ILE A 140 10.01 10.72 -3.02
N GLN A 141 10.23 12.04 -3.00
CA GLN A 141 10.19 12.86 -4.21
C GLN A 141 11.22 12.37 -5.25
N SER A 142 12.45 12.14 -4.81
CA SER A 142 13.53 11.64 -5.67
C SER A 142 13.18 10.28 -6.28
N LEU A 143 12.56 9.38 -5.50
CA LEU A 143 12.12 8.09 -6.00
C LEU A 143 11.00 8.23 -7.04
N LEU A 144 10.02 9.10 -6.81
CA LEU A 144 8.96 9.41 -7.79
C LEU A 144 9.54 9.96 -9.08
N THR A 145 10.46 10.93 -8.99
CA THR A 145 11.13 11.51 -10.17
C THR A 145 11.93 10.45 -10.93
N TYR A 146 12.67 9.59 -10.22
CA TYR A 146 13.46 8.51 -10.83
C TYR A 146 12.59 7.45 -11.53
N GLU A 147 11.44 7.10 -10.96
CA GLU A 147 10.49 6.19 -11.61
C GLU A 147 9.77 6.85 -12.79
N ALA A 148 9.50 8.15 -12.71
CA ALA A 148 8.91 8.91 -13.81
C ALA A 148 9.91 9.16 -14.95
N SER A 149 11.21 9.30 -14.66
CA SER A 149 12.26 9.46 -15.68
C SER A 149 12.53 8.18 -16.48
N GLY A 150 12.01 7.03 -16.03
CA GLY A 150 12.22 5.74 -16.67
C GLY A 150 13.67 5.22 -16.55
N GLU A 151 14.53 5.88 -15.77
CA GLU A 151 15.94 5.45 -15.57
C GLU A 151 16.09 4.24 -14.65
N GLY A 152 15.02 3.81 -13.96
CA GLY A 152 15.01 2.65 -13.06
C GLY A 152 14.45 1.35 -13.62
N VAL A 153 13.61 1.46 -14.64
CA VAL A 153 13.14 0.36 -15.46
C VAL A 153 12.98 1.02 -16.82
N VAL A 154 13.93 0.79 -17.74
CA VAL A 154 13.58 0.83 -19.15
C VAL A 154 12.49 -0.22 -19.26
N ALA A 155 11.23 0.20 -19.13
CA ALA A 155 10.10 -0.55 -19.61
C ALA A 155 10.27 -0.51 -21.12
N ALA A 156 11.20 -1.36 -21.56
CA ALA A 156 11.37 -1.73 -22.92
C ALA A 156 9.97 -2.04 -23.42
N SER A 157 9.51 -1.29 -24.42
CA SER A 157 8.17 -1.49 -24.98
C SER A 157 8.01 -2.91 -25.53
N SER A 158 9.10 -3.69 -25.56
CA SER A 158 9.19 -5.12 -25.83
C SER A 158 10.15 -5.82 -24.84
N GLU A 159 10.01 -7.13 -24.60
CA GLU A 159 11.01 -7.92 -23.82
C GLU A 159 12.44 -7.81 -24.42
N ASP A 160 12.57 -7.45 -25.69
CA ASP A 160 13.82 -7.37 -26.42
C ASP A 160 14.74 -6.23 -25.97
N ASP A 161 14.18 -5.07 -25.59
CA ASP A 161 14.98 -3.89 -25.21
C ASP A 161 15.36 -3.89 -23.72
N GLN A 162 14.99 -4.94 -22.98
CA GLN A 162 15.32 -5.05 -21.58
C GLN A 162 16.84 -5.21 -21.40
N LEU A 163 17.44 -4.43 -20.50
CA LEU A 163 18.87 -4.53 -20.22
C LEU A 163 19.19 -5.76 -19.37
N VAL A 164 20.36 -6.36 -19.61
CA VAL A 164 20.90 -7.45 -18.78
C VAL A 164 21.08 -6.97 -17.34
N GLY A 165 21.70 -5.79 -17.15
CA GLY A 165 21.81 -5.13 -15.84
C GLY A 165 22.67 -5.87 -14.82
N PHE A 166 23.54 -6.80 -15.25
CA PHE A 166 24.56 -7.47 -14.44
C PHE A 166 25.72 -8.00 -15.33
N GLY A 167 26.88 -8.25 -14.71
CA GLY A 167 28.06 -8.80 -15.39
C GLY A 167 28.71 -7.85 -16.41
N SER A 168 29.64 -8.39 -17.21
CA SER A 168 30.36 -7.64 -18.27
C SER A 168 29.44 -7.12 -19.38
N ARG A 169 28.25 -7.72 -19.54
CA ARG A 169 27.22 -7.36 -20.52
C ARG A 169 26.09 -6.52 -19.91
N ALA A 170 26.28 -5.90 -18.74
CA ALA A 170 25.21 -5.20 -18.03
C ALA A 170 24.49 -4.12 -18.86
N LYS A 171 25.21 -3.50 -19.80
CA LYS A 171 24.69 -2.43 -20.68
C LYS A 171 24.05 -2.96 -21.97
N ASN A 172 24.12 -4.27 -22.23
CA ASN A 172 23.51 -4.85 -23.42
C ASN A 172 22.03 -5.15 -23.20
N THR A 173 21.26 -5.09 -24.28
CA THR A 173 19.86 -5.52 -24.28
C THR A 173 19.75 -7.04 -24.40
N TRP A 174 18.60 -7.61 -24.04
CA TRP A 174 18.35 -9.04 -24.18
C TRP A 174 18.39 -9.49 -25.64
N LYS A 175 17.91 -8.64 -26.56
CA LYS A 175 18.02 -8.86 -28.00
C LYS A 175 19.47 -8.89 -28.46
N GLU A 176 20.31 -7.95 -28.02
CA GLU A 176 21.73 -7.96 -28.35
C GLU A 176 22.42 -9.24 -27.89
N ILE A 177 22.09 -9.77 -26.70
CA ILE A 177 22.64 -11.04 -26.21
C ILE A 177 22.23 -12.22 -27.10
N TRP A 178 20.99 -12.23 -27.59
CA TRP A 178 20.52 -13.27 -28.48
C TRP A 178 21.13 -13.16 -29.89
N ASP A 179 21.25 -11.95 -30.41
CA ASP A 179 21.80 -11.69 -31.73
C ASP A 179 23.31 -11.98 -31.74
N SER A 180 24.01 -11.70 -30.64
CA SER A 180 25.44 -12.01 -30.46
C SER A 180 25.74 -13.42 -29.95
N ARG A 181 24.77 -14.34 -29.92
CA ARG A 181 24.90 -15.68 -29.29
C ARG A 181 26.09 -16.52 -29.76
N ALA A 182 26.65 -16.24 -30.92
CA ALA A 182 27.86 -16.89 -31.43
C ALA A 182 29.11 -16.62 -30.54
N ASP A 183 29.07 -15.59 -29.70
CA ASP A 183 30.14 -15.26 -28.75
C ASP A 183 30.21 -16.19 -27.51
N GLY A 184 29.24 -17.10 -27.36
CA GLY A 184 29.17 -18.08 -26.26
C GLY A 184 28.61 -17.54 -24.94
N TYR A 185 28.27 -16.25 -24.84
CA TYR A 185 27.70 -15.67 -23.62
C TYR A 185 26.29 -16.18 -23.34
N ALA A 186 25.44 -16.29 -24.38
CA ALA A 186 24.09 -16.84 -24.25
C ALA A 186 24.13 -18.31 -23.76
N ASP A 187 25.02 -19.13 -24.32
CA ASP A 187 25.21 -20.53 -23.91
C ASP A 187 25.68 -20.65 -22.46
N PHE A 188 26.58 -19.75 -22.03
CA PHE A 188 27.01 -19.69 -20.63
C PHE A 188 25.82 -19.42 -19.70
N ILE A 189 24.98 -18.43 -19.99
CA ILE A 189 23.79 -18.11 -19.19
C ILE A 189 22.80 -19.29 -19.18
N MET A 190 22.61 -19.97 -20.31
CA MET A 190 21.70 -21.12 -20.42
C MET A 190 22.13 -22.33 -19.58
N ARG A 191 23.43 -22.51 -19.32
CA ARG A 191 23.97 -23.62 -18.50
C ARG A 191 23.98 -23.32 -16.99
N LYS A 192 23.85 -22.07 -16.58
CA LYS A 192 23.92 -21.69 -15.16
C LYS A 192 22.61 -21.98 -14.42
N SER A 193 22.73 -22.47 -13.19
CA SER A 193 21.59 -22.53 -12.27
C SER A 193 21.20 -21.11 -11.86
N CYS A 194 19.92 -20.78 -12.03
CA CYS A 194 19.39 -19.46 -11.73
C CYS A 194 18.35 -19.57 -10.62
N VAL A 195 18.41 -18.70 -9.63
CA VAL A 195 17.38 -18.59 -8.59
C VAL A 195 16.14 -17.89 -9.20
N PRO A 196 14.93 -18.48 -9.08
CA PRO A 196 13.71 -17.85 -9.57
C PRO A 196 13.55 -16.40 -9.09
N GLY A 197 13.10 -15.53 -10.00
CA GLY A 197 12.90 -14.10 -9.71
C GLY A 197 14.13 -13.19 -9.93
N THR A 198 15.34 -13.76 -10.05
CA THR A 198 16.55 -12.97 -10.33
C THR A 198 16.59 -12.42 -11.77
N ARG A 199 17.36 -11.35 -12.02
CA ARG A 199 17.58 -10.81 -13.37
C ARG A 199 18.18 -11.85 -14.32
N MET A 200 19.09 -12.69 -13.82
CA MET A 200 19.69 -13.79 -14.58
C MET A 200 18.66 -14.86 -14.95
N TYR A 201 17.76 -15.22 -14.03
CA TYR A 201 16.64 -16.13 -14.30
C TYR A 201 15.72 -15.58 -15.41
N LYS A 202 15.38 -14.29 -15.35
CA LYS A 202 14.54 -13.63 -16.37
C LYS A 202 15.19 -13.65 -17.76
N LEU A 203 16.47 -13.27 -17.86
CA LEU A 203 17.22 -13.35 -19.12
C LEU A 203 17.28 -14.81 -19.64
N GLN A 204 17.48 -15.78 -18.75
CA GLN A 204 17.52 -17.19 -19.13
C GLN A 204 16.17 -17.68 -19.71
N GLN A 205 15.04 -17.26 -19.12
CA GLN A 205 13.72 -17.57 -19.65
C GLN A 205 13.48 -16.94 -21.02
N TYR A 206 13.91 -15.70 -21.21
CA TYR A 206 13.85 -15.02 -22.51
C TYR A 206 14.63 -15.78 -23.59
N LEU A 207 15.88 -16.19 -23.30
CA LEU A 207 16.71 -16.94 -24.25
C LEU A 207 16.07 -18.30 -24.59
N ARG A 208 15.49 -19.00 -23.61
CA ARG A 208 14.75 -20.26 -23.85
C ARG A 208 13.53 -20.03 -24.75
N LYS A 209 12.74 -18.99 -24.47
CA LYS A 209 11.55 -18.63 -25.25
C LYS A 209 11.92 -18.32 -26.70
N ARG A 210 12.95 -17.49 -26.92
CA ARG A 210 13.46 -17.19 -28.27
C ARG A 210 13.99 -18.43 -28.99
N GLN A 211 14.67 -19.34 -28.29
CA GLN A 211 15.13 -20.60 -28.87
C GLN A 211 13.97 -21.49 -29.31
N GLN A 212 12.92 -21.60 -28.49
CA GLN A 212 11.72 -22.34 -28.83
C GLN A 212 10.99 -21.71 -30.02
N SER A 213 10.89 -20.38 -30.09
CA SER A 213 10.27 -19.68 -31.23
C SER A 213 11.10 -19.80 -32.53
N ALA A 214 12.43 -19.75 -32.42
CA ALA A 214 13.33 -19.94 -33.57
C ALA A 214 13.30 -21.39 -34.09
N SER A 215 13.23 -22.38 -33.19
CA SER A 215 13.08 -23.80 -33.55
C SER A 215 11.69 -24.12 -34.11
N ALA A 216 10.64 -23.45 -33.62
CA ALA A 216 9.26 -23.58 -34.12
C ALA A 216 9.03 -22.97 -35.51
N SER A 217 10.00 -22.22 -36.05
CA SER A 217 9.97 -21.69 -37.42
C SER A 217 10.43 -22.71 -38.48
N THR A 218 10.64 -23.98 -38.08
CA THR A 218 10.84 -25.13 -38.99
C THR A 218 9.50 -25.87 -39.12
N PRO A 219 8.96 -26.11 -40.34
CA PRO A 219 7.55 -26.52 -40.46
C PRO A 219 7.39 -28.02 -40.19
N VAL A 220 6.80 -28.38 -39.04
CA VAL A 220 6.03 -29.62 -38.86
C VAL A 220 4.82 -29.34 -37.97
N ALA A 221 3.69 -29.94 -38.35
CA ALA A 221 2.33 -29.58 -38.03
C ALA A 221 1.85 -29.87 -36.59
N SER A 222 0.87 -29.05 -36.17
CA SER A 222 -0.24 -29.31 -35.22
C SER A 222 0.07 -29.51 -33.72
N ARG A 223 -0.43 -28.59 -32.86
CA ARG A 223 -1.60 -28.80 -31.95
C ARG A 223 -1.78 -27.65 -30.91
N ALA A 224 -3.05 -27.31 -30.71
CA ALA A 224 -3.73 -26.27 -29.89
C ALA A 224 -3.06 -25.62 -28.65
N PRO A 225 -3.40 -24.33 -28.34
CA PRO A 225 -2.93 -23.65 -27.13
C PRO A 225 -3.82 -23.92 -25.90
N ALA A 226 -3.17 -24.19 -24.76
CA ALA A 226 -3.80 -24.17 -23.44
C ALA A 226 -3.76 -22.75 -22.85
N LYS A 227 -4.83 -22.40 -22.13
CA LYS A 227 -5.17 -21.08 -21.59
C LYS A 227 -4.07 -20.46 -20.71
N PRO A 228 -3.87 -19.13 -20.75
CA PRO A 228 -3.00 -18.42 -19.81
C PRO A 228 -3.57 -18.49 -18.39
N LEU A 229 -2.70 -18.81 -17.43
CA LEU A 229 -2.95 -18.63 -16.01
C LEU A 229 -3.12 -17.13 -15.74
N VAL A 230 -4.36 -16.74 -15.49
CA VAL A 230 -4.76 -15.43 -14.99
C VAL A 230 -4.14 -15.29 -13.60
N MET A 231 -3.39 -14.21 -13.38
CA MET A 231 -2.91 -13.83 -12.06
C MET A 231 -4.13 -13.49 -11.22
N ASP A 232 -4.23 -14.08 -10.03
CA ASP A 232 -5.26 -13.73 -9.05
C ASP A 232 -5.10 -12.23 -8.68
N ASP A 233 -6.02 -11.43 -9.18
CA ASP A 233 -6.21 -10.04 -8.76
C ASP A 233 -6.70 -10.06 -7.30
N ASP A 234 -6.09 -9.24 -6.44
CA ASP A 234 -6.47 -9.06 -5.03
C ASP A 234 -7.88 -8.42 -4.95
N GLU A 235 -8.92 -9.24 -5.12
CA GLU A 235 -10.35 -8.85 -5.12
C GLU A 235 -10.79 -8.17 -3.81
N GLU A 236 -10.07 -8.38 -2.71
CA GLU A 236 -10.39 -7.77 -1.42
C GLU A 236 -9.99 -6.28 -1.37
N LEU A 237 -8.93 -5.88 -2.09
CA LEU A 237 -8.52 -4.48 -2.21
C LEU A 237 -9.44 -3.71 -3.16
N GLU A 238 -9.88 -4.32 -4.27
CA GLU A 238 -10.87 -3.71 -5.16
C GLU A 238 -12.25 -3.56 -4.49
N ARG A 239 -12.70 -4.56 -3.72
CA ARG A 239 -13.98 -4.48 -2.99
C ARG A 239 -14.00 -3.37 -1.94
N ALA A 240 -12.88 -3.14 -1.26
CA ALA A 240 -12.78 -2.06 -0.30
C ALA A 240 -12.83 -0.67 -0.96
N MET A 241 -12.47 -0.57 -2.25
CA MET A 241 -12.48 0.70 -3.01
C MET A 241 -13.76 0.92 -3.84
N LEU A 242 -14.59 -0.10 -4.08
CA LEU A 242 -15.77 -0.01 -4.95
C LEU A 242 -17.15 -0.09 -4.27
N ASN A 243 -17.24 0.05 -2.94
CA ASN A 243 -18.56 0.15 -2.30
C ASN A 243 -19.16 1.56 -2.41
N ILE A 244 -19.79 1.82 -3.56
CA ILE A 244 -20.75 2.92 -3.76
C ILE A 244 -22.16 2.41 -3.43
N SER A 245 -22.75 2.88 -2.32
CA SER A 245 -24.07 3.56 -2.30
C SER A 245 -24.84 3.49 -0.97
N PRO A 246 -25.63 4.53 -0.65
CA PRO A 246 -26.48 4.61 0.53
C PRO A 246 -27.63 3.61 0.38
N SER A 247 -27.69 2.62 1.26
CA SER A 247 -28.83 1.71 1.27
C SER A 247 -30.06 2.42 1.84
N LYS A 248 -30.98 2.72 0.92
CA LYS A 248 -32.43 2.55 1.08
C LYS A 248 -33.06 3.22 2.31
N LEU A 249 -33.50 4.46 2.10
CA LEU A 249 -34.87 4.83 2.47
C LEU A 249 -35.83 3.90 1.71
N GLN A 250 -36.06 2.71 2.26
CA GLN A 250 -37.22 1.91 1.93
C GLN A 250 -38.04 1.79 3.21
N VAL A 251 -39.06 2.64 3.24
CA VAL A 251 -40.33 2.49 3.96
C VAL A 251 -40.60 1.01 4.26
N GLN A 252 -40.42 0.65 5.53
CA GLN A 252 -41.22 -0.38 6.18
C GLN A 252 -42.02 0.30 7.30
N SER A 253 -43.03 1.06 6.90
CA SER A 253 -44.28 1.04 7.62
C SER A 253 -44.76 -0.41 7.60
N PHE A 254 -44.84 -1.09 8.75
CA PHE A 254 -46.00 -1.87 9.16
C PHE A 254 -45.81 -2.45 10.56
N ALA A 255 -46.87 -2.28 11.35
CA ALA A 255 -47.34 -3.14 12.43
C ALA A 255 -46.54 -3.16 13.74
N VAL A 256 -47.06 -2.38 14.69
CA VAL A 256 -46.98 -2.64 16.13
C VAL A 256 -47.63 -4.01 16.41
N PRO A 257 -46.97 -4.96 17.08
CA PRO A 257 -47.65 -6.12 17.62
C PRO A 257 -48.21 -5.80 19.00
N ALA A 258 -49.53 -5.95 19.13
CA ALA A 258 -50.23 -5.99 20.40
C ALA A 258 -50.06 -7.37 21.06
N ALA A 259 -49.57 -7.38 22.30
CA ALA A 259 -49.75 -8.45 23.30
C ALA A 259 -49.42 -7.82 24.67
N VAL A 260 -50.38 -7.27 25.38
CA VAL A 260 -51.16 -7.93 26.47
C VAL A 260 -50.27 -8.67 27.46
N ALA A 261 -49.98 -8.04 28.61
CA ALA A 261 -49.87 -8.75 29.88
C ALA A 261 -50.14 -7.82 31.09
N VAL A 262 -51.34 -8.02 31.65
CA VAL A 262 -51.67 -8.22 33.08
C VAL A 262 -51.48 -7.08 34.11
N ALA A 263 -52.63 -6.47 34.45
CA ALA A 263 -53.26 -6.33 35.77
C ALA A 263 -52.44 -6.03 37.05
N ALA A 264 -52.77 -4.89 37.67
CA ALA A 264 -52.82 -4.58 39.12
C ALA A 264 -52.91 -3.03 39.28
N ILE A 265 -53.82 -2.33 39.98
CA ILE A 265 -54.83 -2.54 41.05
C ILE A 265 -55.81 -1.31 40.98
N PRO A 266 -57.05 -1.40 41.49
CA PRO A 266 -58.12 -0.41 41.26
C PRO A 266 -58.16 0.73 42.29
N GLY A 267 -58.89 1.80 41.93
CA GLY A 267 -59.12 2.95 42.79
C GLY A 267 -60.33 2.85 43.72
N VAL A 268 -60.18 3.57 44.85
CA VAL A 268 -61.17 4.29 45.68
C VAL A 268 -61.80 3.58 46.91
N SER A 269 -61.27 4.01 48.08
CA SER A 269 -61.89 4.36 49.40
C SER A 269 -62.69 3.30 50.20
N PRO A 270 -62.89 3.44 51.54
CA PRO A 270 -62.85 4.65 52.39
C PRO A 270 -62.18 4.52 53.78
N GLY A 271 -62.01 5.63 54.52
CA GLY A 271 -62.04 5.59 56.00
C GLY A 271 -61.08 6.49 56.80
N ALA A 272 -61.63 7.60 57.29
CA ALA A 272 -61.50 8.13 58.66
C ALA A 272 -60.15 8.68 59.22
N LYS A 273 -60.17 10.01 59.38
CA LYS A 273 -60.02 10.78 60.66
C LYS A 273 -58.63 11.07 61.27
N THR A 274 -58.50 12.39 61.52
CA THR A 274 -57.86 13.13 62.64
C THR A 274 -56.36 13.42 62.60
N GLY A 275 -56.04 14.71 62.60
CA GLY A 275 -54.73 15.24 63.01
C GLY A 275 -54.45 16.68 62.56
N PHE A 276 -55.03 17.64 63.30
CA PHE A 276 -54.78 19.11 63.30
C PHE A 276 -55.27 19.97 62.13
#